data_AF-A0A0L8ALH3-F1
#
_entry.id   AF-A0A0L8ALH3-F1
#
_cell.length_a   1.000
_cell.length_b   1.000
_cell.length_c   1.000
_cell.angle_alpha   90.00
_cell.angle_beta   90.00
_cell.angle_gamma   90.00
#
_symmetry.space_group_name_H-M   'P 1'
#
loop_
_entity.id
_entity.type
_entity.pdbx_description
1 polymer ?
#
loop_
_entity_poly.entity_id
_entity_poly.type
_entity_poly.pdbx_seq_one_letter_code
_entity_poly.pdbx_strand_id
1 'polypeptide(L)'
;MTIRYTKQFLSKLEDIFAESDYILRYEKGSFKSGYCLLNDTKIAIVNKYYTTEGKISCLIDILKSVQIDKSKLNEKNRKLLMELSQTEIDL
;
A
#
# COMPACT_ATOMS: atom_id res chain seq x y z
N MET A 1 -8.93 14.38 -2.16
CA MET A 1 -8.22 14.10 -3.42
C MET A 1 -9.07 13.13 -4.25
N THR A 2 -9.18 13.29 -5.56
CA THR A 2 -9.75 12.22 -6.42
C THR A 2 -8.67 11.18 -6.68
N ILE A 3 -8.75 10.03 -6.00
CA ILE A 3 -7.84 8.90 -6.24
C ILE A 3 -8.15 8.34 -7.62
N ARG A 4 -7.16 8.39 -8.53
CA ARG A 4 -7.26 7.77 -9.85
C ARG A 4 -6.48 6.45 -9.84
N TYR A 5 -7.18 5.36 -10.07
CA TYR A 5 -6.61 4.01 -10.04
C TYR A 5 -5.81 3.70 -11.32
N THR A 6 -4.66 4.36 -11.47
CA THR A 6 -3.77 4.22 -12.63
C THR A 6 -2.50 3.44 -12.27
N LYS A 7 -1.80 2.88 -13.26
CA LYS A 7 -0.47 2.25 -13.04
C LYS A 7 0.53 3.21 -12.39
N GLN A 8 0.47 4.49 -12.74
CA GLN A 8 1.31 5.52 -12.13
C GLN A 8 1.00 5.69 -10.64
N PHE A 9 -0.28 5.63 -10.26
CA PHE A 9 -0.67 5.71 -8.86
C PHE A 9 -0.24 4.45 -8.09
N LEU A 10 -0.41 3.26 -8.67
CA LEU A 10 0.12 2.02 -8.10
C LEU A 10 1.62 2.14 -7.78
N SER A 11 2.42 2.59 -8.76
CA SER A 11 3.85 2.77 -8.58
C SER A 11 4.21 3.75 -7.46
N LYS A 12 3.42 4.81 -7.22
CA LYS A 12 3.62 5.71 -6.08
C LYS A 12 3.38 5.02 -4.74
N LEU A 13 2.40 4.11 -4.67
CA LEU A 13 2.16 3.34 -3.44
C LEU A 13 3.31 2.35 -3.20
N GLU A 14 3.77 1.66 -4.24
CA GLU A 14 4.94 0.77 -4.18
C GLU A 14 6.20 1.51 -3.73
N ASP A 15 6.39 2.75 -4.16
CA ASP A 15 7.52 3.61 -3.77
C ASP A 15 7.53 3.91 -2.26
N ILE A 16 6.34 4.09 -1.64
CA ILE A 16 6.24 4.22 -0.18
C ILE A 16 6.75 2.96 0.52
N PHE A 17 6.40 1.77 0.02
CA PHE A 17 6.90 0.52 0.58
C PHE A 17 8.42 0.40 0.41
N ALA A 18 8.95 0.78 -0.75
CA ALA A 18 10.39 0.75 -1.04
C ALA A 18 11.22 1.67 -0.12
N GLU A 19 10.66 2.78 0.35
CA GLU A 19 11.29 3.68 1.34
C GLU A 19 10.97 3.31 2.81
N SER A 20 10.13 2.30 3.04
CA SER A 20 9.73 1.85 4.37
C SER A 20 10.51 0.61 4.82
N ASP A 21 10.30 0.20 6.08
CA ASP A 21 10.80 -1.10 6.57
C ASP A 21 9.92 -2.29 6.15
N TYR A 22 8.82 -2.06 5.43
CA TYR A 22 7.94 -3.12 4.97
C TYR A 22 8.37 -3.68 3.62
N ILE A 23 8.50 -4.99 3.54
CA ILE A 23 8.80 -5.69 2.30
C ILE A 23 7.48 -5.99 1.58
N LEU A 24 7.25 -5.33 0.45
CA LEU A 24 6.13 -5.64 -0.44
C LEU A 24 6.47 -6.81 -1.38
N ARG A 25 5.62 -7.83 -1.42
CA ARG A 25 5.74 -8.98 -2.33
C ARG A 25 4.43 -9.26 -3.07
N TYR A 26 4.56 -9.66 -4.33
CA TYR A 26 3.43 -10.12 -5.14
C TYR A 26 3.49 -11.62 -5.36
N GLU A 27 2.63 -12.36 -4.67
CA GLU A 27 2.67 -13.82 -4.65
C GLU A 27 1.36 -14.44 -5.13
N LYS A 28 1.39 -15.74 -5.46
CA LYS A 28 0.17 -16.53 -5.67
C LYS A 28 -0.41 -16.88 -4.31
N GLY A 29 -1.54 -16.27 -3.95
CA GLY A 29 -2.26 -16.58 -2.72
C GLY A 29 -3.74 -16.27 -2.87
N SER A 30 -4.58 -17.03 -2.15
CA SER A 30 -5.99 -16.70 -1.99
C SER A 30 -6.17 -16.13 -0.59
N PHE A 31 -6.22 -14.81 -0.49
CA PHE A 31 -6.41 -14.08 0.76
C PHE A 31 -7.82 -13.48 0.76
N LYS A 32 -8.52 -13.53 1.90
CA LYS A 32 -9.90 -12.99 1.99
C LYS A 32 -10.00 -11.52 1.57
N SER A 33 -9.01 -10.70 1.95
CA SER A 33 -8.93 -9.27 1.61
C SER A 33 -8.00 -8.98 0.42
N GLY A 34 -7.55 -10.01 -0.31
CA GLY A 34 -6.59 -9.87 -1.42
C GLY A 34 -5.13 -9.70 -1.01
N TYR A 35 -4.84 -9.54 0.27
CA TYR A 35 -3.48 -9.45 0.81
C TYR A 35 -3.34 -10.16 2.17
N CYS A 36 -2.09 -10.40 2.57
CA CYS A 36 -1.69 -10.88 3.89
C CYS A 36 -0.57 -10.00 4.43
N LEU A 37 -0.65 -9.67 5.72
CA LEU A 37 0.32 -8.85 6.42
C LEU A 37 0.98 -9.67 7.53
N LEU A 38 2.31 -9.76 7.50
CA LEU A 38 3.13 -10.37 8.53
C LEU A 38 3.77 -9.25 9.35
N ASN A 39 3.17 -8.93 10.51
CA ASN A 39 3.59 -7.81 11.34
C ASN A 39 5.00 -7.99 11.93
N ASP A 40 5.33 -9.19 12.40
CA ASP A 40 6.62 -9.51 13.01
C ASP A 40 7.79 -9.30 12.04
N THR A 41 7.64 -9.82 10.82
CA THR A 41 8.65 -9.72 9.77
C THR A 41 8.50 -8.47 8.90
N LYS A 42 7.48 -7.63 9.15
CA LYS A 42 7.10 -6.48 8.31
C LYS A 42 6.98 -6.83 6.82
N ILE A 43 6.26 -7.90 6.48
CA ILE A 43 6.07 -8.32 5.08
C ILE A 43 4.61 -8.12 4.68
N ALA A 44 4.39 -7.39 3.59
CA ALA A 44 3.09 -7.23 2.96
C ALA A 44 3.04 -8.08 1.68
N ILE A 45 2.11 -9.03 1.61
CA ILE A 45 1.96 -9.94 0.46
C ILE A 45 0.64 -9.63 -0.22
N VAL A 46 0.67 -9.21 -1.49
CA VAL A 46 -0.51 -8.94 -2.30
C VAL A 46 -0.66 -10.01 -3.38
N ASN A 47 -1.90 -10.43 -3.67
CA ASN A 47 -2.14 -11.40 -4.73
C ASN A 47 -1.70 -10.85 -6.10
N LYS A 48 -0.75 -11.54 -6.75
CA LYS A 48 -0.20 -11.10 -8.05
C LYS A 48 -1.22 -11.05 -9.18
N TYR A 49 -2.30 -11.82 -9.10
CA TYR A 49 -3.34 -11.92 -10.12
C TYR A 49 -4.38 -10.79 -10.05
N TYR A 50 -4.30 -9.92 -9.04
CA TYR A 50 -5.22 -8.78 -8.95
C TYR A 50 -4.97 -7.76 -10.06
N THR A 51 -6.05 -7.13 -10.50
CA THR A 51 -6.00 -5.97 -11.39
C THR A 51 -5.24 -4.82 -10.71
N THR A 52 -4.84 -3.83 -11.50
CA THR A 52 -4.20 -2.61 -10.98
C THR A 52 -5.06 -1.96 -9.88
N GLU A 53 -6.37 -1.87 -10.10
CA GLU A 53 -7.33 -1.29 -9.15
C GLU A 53 -7.40 -2.09 -7.84
N GLY A 54 -7.45 -3.43 -7.95
CA GLY A 54 -7.43 -4.32 -6.79
C GLY A 54 -6.13 -4.20 -6.00
N LYS A 55 -4.97 -4.15 -6.68
CA LYS A 55 -3.67 -3.95 -6.04
C LYS A 55 -3.61 -2.61 -5.31
N ILE A 56 -4.02 -1.52 -5.96
CA ILE A 56 -4.08 -0.19 -5.34
C ILE A 56 -4.94 -0.23 -4.07
N SER A 57 -6.12 -0.84 -4.13
CA SER A 57 -7.02 -0.95 -2.97
C SER A 57 -6.36 -1.71 -1.82
N CYS A 58 -5.73 -2.85 -2.09
CA CYS A 58 -4.96 -3.59 -1.10
C CYS A 58 -3.81 -2.76 -0.51
N LEU A 59 -3.02 -2.08 -1.33
CA LEU A 59 -1.89 -1.27 -0.86
C LEU A 59 -2.35 -0.11 0.02
N ILE A 60 -3.43 0.60 -0.35
CA ILE A 60 -3.98 1.67 0.48
C ILE A 60 -4.42 1.11 1.84
N ASP A 61 -5.14 -0.01 1.84
CA ASP A 61 -5.64 -0.63 3.07
C ASP A 61 -4.49 -1.04 4.00
N ILE A 62 -3.43 -1.66 3.44
CA ILE A 62 -2.21 -1.99 4.18
C ILE A 62 -1.57 -0.72 4.75
N LEU A 63 -1.32 0.30 3.92
CA LEU A 63 -0.66 1.55 4.32
C LEU A 63 -1.41 2.28 5.44
N LYS A 64 -2.72 2.13 5.52
CA LYS A 64 -3.55 2.66 6.62
C LYS A 64 -3.49 1.80 7.88
N SER A 65 -3.33 0.49 7.72
CA SER A 65 -3.27 -0.45 8.84
C SER A 65 -1.88 -0.53 9.49
N VAL A 66 -0.80 -0.18 8.78
CA VAL A 66 0.57 -0.27 9.30
C VAL A 66 1.11 1.07 9.79
N GLN A 67 1.98 1.02 10.80
CA GLN A 67 2.76 2.18 11.19
C GLN A 67 4.06 2.23 10.37
N ILE A 68 4.13 3.20 9.46
CA ILE A 68 5.34 3.51 8.70
C ILE A 68 6.04 4.72 9.31
N ASP A 69 7.35 4.58 9.52
CA ASP A 69 8.18 5.69 9.98
C ASP A 69 8.32 6.74 8.88
N LYS A 70 7.60 7.85 9.07
CA LYS A 70 7.60 8.98 8.13
C LYS A 70 8.99 9.57 7.94
N SER A 71 9.91 9.44 8.90
CA SER A 71 11.27 9.98 8.81
C SER A 71 12.13 9.31 7.73
N LYS A 72 11.75 8.10 7.29
CA LYS A 72 12.44 7.35 6.22
C LYS A 72 11.96 7.69 4.82
N LEU A 73 10.73 8.19 4.71
CA LEU A 73 10.12 8.56 3.44
C LEU A 73 10.67 9.89 2.93
N ASN A 74 10.69 10.09 1.62
CA ASN A 74 10.92 11.41 1.03
C ASN A 74 9.70 12.35 1.20
N GLU A 75 9.85 13.64 0.92
CA GLU A 75 8.79 14.64 1.10
C GLU A 75 7.50 14.28 0.32
N LYS A 76 7.63 13.77 -0.91
CA LYS A 76 6.47 13.43 -1.76
C LYS A 76 5.69 12.25 -1.16
N ASN A 77 6.38 11.22 -0.71
CA ASN A 77 5.78 10.02 -0.14
C ASN A 77 5.21 10.26 1.26
N ARG A 78 5.86 11.09 2.09
CA ARG A 78 5.28 11.56 3.36
C ARG A 78 3.94 12.24 3.13
N LYS A 79 3.88 13.17 2.16
CA LYS A 79 2.66 13.89 1.82
C LYS A 79 1.58 12.93 1.34
N LEU A 80 1.90 12.01 0.44
CA LEU A 80 0.96 11.02 -0.05
C LEU A 80 0.40 10.13 1.07
N LEU A 81 1.26 9.59 1.95
CA LEU A 81 0.83 8.78 3.09
C LEU A 81 -0.09 9.56 4.04
N MET A 82 0.21 10.84 4.27
CA MET A 82 -0.62 11.73 5.10
C MET A 82 -1.99 11.99 4.46
N GLU A 83 -2.05 12.25 3.15
CA GLU A 83 -3.30 12.43 2.42
C GLU A 83 -4.17 11.16 2.43
N LEU A 84 -3.55 9.99 2.28
CA LEU A 84 -4.24 8.70 2.35
C LEU A 84 -4.86 8.46 3.74
N SER A 85 -4.14 8.83 4.81
CA SER A 85 -4.61 8.67 6.19
C SER A 85 -5.81 9.55 6.54
N GLN A 86 -5.98 10.68 5.85
CA GLN A 86 -7.09 11.63 6.07
C GLN A 86 -8.32 11.34 5.20
N THR A 87 -8.23 10.36 4.29
CA THR A 87 -9.33 10.02 3.39
C THR A 87 -10.09 8.84 3.96
N GLU A 88 -11.37 9.00 4.29
CA GLU A 88 -12.26 7.87 4.58
C GLU A 88 -12.51 7.11 3.27
N ILE A 89 -12.25 5.80 3.25
CA ILE A 89 -12.65 4.96 2.11
C ILE A 89 -14.10 4.61 2.36
N ASP A 90 -15.00 5.25 1.63
CA ASP A 90 -16.37 4.79 1.49
C ASP A 90 -16.31 3.51 0.61
N LEU A 91 -16.63 2.37 1.21
CA LEU A 91 -16.62 1.04 0.60
C LEU A 91 -18.00 0.71 0.03
#